data_AF-A0A3S2C4V3-F1
#
_entry.id   AF-A0A3S2C4V3-F1
#
_cell.length_a   1.000
_cell.length_b   1.000
_cell.length_c   1.000
_cell.angle_alpha   90.00
_cell.angle_beta   90.00
_cell.angle_gamma   90.00
#
_symmetry.space_group_name_H-M   'P 1'
#
loop_
_entity.id
_entity.type
_entity.pdbx_description
1 polymer ?
#
loop_
_entity_poly.entity_id
_entity_poly.type
_entity_poly.pdbx_seq_one_letter_code
_entity_poly.pdbx_strand_id
1 'polypeptide(L)'
;PSPLGILMHPRYGFWHAYRGALLFDDELSVQAAEAAPHLCDSCVEKPCLKSCPVDAYSGQGFAHQSCLAQVRGANGEPCRSSGCLDRNACPYGTAYRYPPEVQAFHMASFAAVAG
;
A
#
# COMPACT_ATOMS: atom_id res chain seq x y z
N PRO A 1 9.62 -6.22 -4.36
CA PRO A 1 8.44 -5.73 -3.59
C PRO A 1 8.95 -4.85 -2.43
N SER A 2 8.13 -3.95 -1.90
CA SER A 2 8.54 -3.15 -0.75
C SER A 2 8.57 -3.98 0.55
N PRO A 3 9.24 -3.49 1.61
CA PRO A 3 9.20 -4.13 2.93
C PRO A 3 7.79 -4.22 3.55
N LEU A 4 6.81 -3.48 3.03
CA LEU A 4 5.41 -3.58 3.43
C LEU A 4 4.65 -4.75 2.77
N GLY A 5 5.28 -5.49 1.85
CA GLY A 5 4.63 -6.55 1.09
C GLY A 5 3.72 -6.06 -0.04
N ILE A 6 3.58 -4.74 -0.24
CA ILE A 6 2.89 -4.13 -1.38
C ILE A 6 3.89 -3.64 -2.43
N LEU A 7 3.44 -3.54 -3.69
CA LEU A 7 4.25 -3.08 -4.81
C LEU A 7 4.55 -1.58 -4.69
N MET A 8 5.75 -1.19 -5.10
CA MET A 8 6.24 0.19 -5.09
C MET A 8 6.47 0.64 -6.53
N HIS A 9 5.66 1.57 -7.03
CA HIS A 9 5.88 2.16 -8.34
C HIS A 9 6.95 3.26 -8.27
N PRO A 10 7.91 3.33 -9.21
CA PRO A 10 9.01 4.31 -9.17
C PRO A 10 8.53 5.77 -9.21
N ARG A 11 7.36 6.03 -9.80
CA ARG A 11 6.73 7.36 -9.85
C ARG A 11 5.62 7.59 -8.81
N TYR A 12 4.75 6.61 -8.59
CA TYR A 12 3.51 6.79 -7.83
C TYR A 12 3.65 6.32 -6.38
N GLY A 13 4.83 5.81 -6.00
CA GLY A 13 5.04 5.21 -4.69
C GLY A 13 4.08 4.03 -4.48
N PHE A 14 3.39 4.03 -3.34
CA PHE A 14 2.33 3.05 -3.04
C PHE A 14 0.95 3.41 -3.61
N TRP A 15 0.81 4.56 -4.28
CA TRP A 15 -0.48 5.11 -4.70
C TRP A 15 -0.86 4.65 -6.11
N HIS A 16 -0.89 3.34 -6.29
CA HIS A 16 -1.35 2.68 -7.51
C HIS A 16 -2.01 1.33 -7.17
N ALA A 17 -2.74 0.77 -8.14
CA ALA A 17 -3.25 -0.58 -8.06
C ALA A 17 -3.30 -1.18 -9.48
N TYR A 18 -2.78 -2.38 -9.64
CA TYR A 18 -2.99 -3.15 -10.86
C TYR A 18 -4.42 -3.69 -10.86
N ARG A 19 -5.12 -3.53 -11.98
CA ARG A 19 -6.53 -3.91 -12.10
C ARG A 19 -6.73 -5.30 -12.73
N GLY A 20 -5.70 -5.82 -13.38
CA GLY A 20 -5.73 -7.12 -14.00
C GLY A 20 -4.53 -7.31 -14.92
N ALA A 21 -4.56 -8.44 -15.62
CA ALA A 21 -3.64 -8.76 -16.70
C ALA A 21 -4.46 -9.11 -17.94
N LEU A 22 -3.92 -8.83 -19.12
CA LEU A 22 -4.48 -9.27 -20.38
C LEU A 22 -3.67 -10.48 -20.84
N LEU A 23 -4.35 -11.58 -21.14
CA LEU A 23 -3.76 -12.81 -21.65
C LEU A 23 -4.04 -12.90 -23.14
N PHE A 24 -2.98 -13.16 -23.92
CA PHE A 24 -3.04 -13.36 -25.36
C PHE A 24 -2.52 -14.77 -25.68
N ASP A 25 -3.06 -15.36 -26.73
CA ASP A 25 -2.59 -16.61 -27.32
C ASP A 25 -1.37 -16.39 -28.25
N ASP A 26 -1.19 -15.16 -28.72
CA ASP A 26 -0.01 -14.73 -29.48
C ASP A 26 1.02 -13.97 -28.61
N GLU A 27 2.30 -14.11 -28.95
CA GLU A 27 3.37 -13.32 -28.34
C GLU A 27 3.30 -11.86 -28.82
N LEU A 28 3.16 -10.94 -27.87
CA LEU A 28 3.22 -9.51 -28.16
C LEU A 28 4.66 -9.01 -28.05
N SER A 29 5.14 -8.30 -29.07
CA SER A 29 6.38 -7.53 -28.95
C SER A 29 6.14 -6.33 -28.04
N VAL A 30 6.61 -6.43 -26.80
CA VAL A 30 6.54 -5.35 -25.80
C VAL A 30 7.95 -4.81 -25.57
N GLN A 31 8.09 -3.49 -25.61
CA GLN A 31 9.34 -2.84 -25.25
C GLN A 31 9.65 -3.13 -23.77
N ALA A 32 10.86 -3.60 -23.49
CA ALA A 32 11.30 -3.77 -22.11
C ALA A 32 11.23 -2.43 -21.39
N ALA A 33 10.61 -2.43 -20.21
CA ALA A 33 10.61 -1.25 -19.36
C ALA A 33 12.05 -0.92 -18.93
N GLU A 34 12.40 0.36 -18.90
CA GLU A 34 13.68 0.79 -18.35
C GLU A 34 13.77 0.37 -16.88
N ALA A 35 14.96 -0.13 -16.50
CA ALA A 35 15.23 -0.49 -15.12
C ALA A 35 15.22 0.77 -14.25
N ALA A 36 14.21 0.90 -13.38
CA ALA A 36 14.15 1.96 -12.40
C ALA A 36 14.64 1.46 -11.03
N PRO A 37 15.39 2.28 -10.26
CA PRO A 37 15.77 1.92 -8.91
C PRO A 37 14.52 1.76 -8.03
N HIS A 38 14.58 0.83 -7.08
CA HIS A 38 13.49 0.65 -6.14
C HIS A 38 13.58 1.72 -5.03
N LEU A 39 12.53 2.54 -4.87
CA LEU A 39 12.56 3.72 -4.00
C LEU A 39 12.83 3.39 -2.51
N CYS A 40 12.61 2.16 -2.07
CA CYS A 40 12.95 1.76 -0.70
C CYS A 40 14.46 1.67 -0.46
N ASP A 41 15.27 1.52 -1.51
CA ASP A 41 16.72 1.31 -1.39
C ASP A 41 17.43 2.61 -0.98
N SER A 42 16.89 3.77 -1.37
CA SER A 42 17.35 5.08 -0.93
C SER A 42 16.66 5.58 0.35
N CYS A 43 15.66 4.86 0.85
CA CYS A 43 14.93 5.22 2.07
C CYS A 43 15.62 4.62 3.29
N VAL A 44 16.51 5.39 3.94
CA VAL A 44 17.20 4.93 5.14
C VAL A 44 16.22 4.78 6.32
N GLU A 45 15.44 5.83 6.60
CA GLU A 45 14.60 5.91 7.80
C GLU A 45 13.42 4.93 7.86
N LYS A 46 12.91 4.53 6.68
CA LYS A 46 11.73 3.64 6.51
C LYS A 46 10.62 3.92 7.52
N PRO A 47 10.08 5.17 7.59
CA PRO A 47 9.04 5.54 8.57
C PRO A 47 7.78 4.67 8.46
N CYS A 48 7.53 4.10 7.28
CA CYS A 48 6.45 3.14 7.07
C CYS A 48 6.58 1.83 7.84
N LEU A 49 7.75 1.47 8.38
CA LEU A 49 7.93 0.29 9.24
C LEU A 49 7.83 0.62 10.73
N LYS A 50 7.23 1.76 11.07
CA LYS A 50 7.09 2.21 12.47
C LYS A 50 5.69 2.77 12.75
N SER A 51 4.80 2.75 11.75
CA SER A 51 3.55 3.51 11.78
C SER A 51 2.33 2.64 12.06
N CYS A 52 2.34 1.37 11.68
CA CYS A 52 1.27 0.43 11.97
C CYS A 52 1.33 -0.02 13.43
N PRO A 53 0.27 0.20 14.22
CA PRO A 53 0.27 -0.12 15.65
C PRO A 53 0.27 -1.63 15.96
N VAL A 54 0.14 -2.47 14.94
CA VAL A 54 0.09 -3.95 15.07
C VAL A 54 1.11 -4.65 14.16
N ASP A 55 2.06 -3.90 13.59
CA ASP A 55 3.12 -4.43 12.72
C ASP A 55 2.58 -5.41 11.67
N ALA A 56 1.56 -4.98 10.92
CA ALA A 56 0.87 -5.85 9.97
C ALA A 56 1.73 -6.26 8.75
N TYR A 57 2.95 -5.75 8.64
CA TYR A 57 3.90 -6.08 7.59
C TYR A 57 4.95 -7.08 8.11
N SER A 58 5.43 -7.95 7.23
CA SER A 58 6.58 -8.81 7.53
C SER A 58 7.25 -9.28 6.24
N GLY A 59 8.47 -9.79 6.36
CA GLY A 59 9.14 -10.48 5.25
C GLY A 59 8.41 -11.75 4.77
N GLN A 60 7.48 -12.28 5.57
CA GLN A 60 6.68 -13.47 5.24
C GLN A 60 5.31 -13.12 4.63
N GLY A 61 4.91 -11.85 4.66
CA GLY A 61 3.64 -11.39 4.13
C GLY A 61 2.88 -10.43 5.05
N PHE A 62 1.67 -10.09 4.63
CA PHE A 62 0.76 -9.18 5.33
C PHE A 62 -0.07 -9.92 6.38
N ALA A 63 0.01 -9.50 7.64
CA ALA A 63 -0.77 -10.04 8.75
C ALA A 63 -2.21 -9.52 8.71
N HIS A 64 -2.98 -10.04 7.74
CA HIS A 64 -4.34 -9.62 7.43
C HIS A 64 -5.25 -9.60 8.65
N GLN A 65 -5.24 -10.66 9.47
CA GLN A 65 -6.14 -10.76 10.62
C GLN A 65 -5.83 -9.73 11.71
N SER A 66 -4.55 -9.49 12.01
CA SER A 66 -4.12 -8.46 12.96
C SER A 66 -4.49 -7.06 12.48
N CYS A 67 -4.27 -6.77 11.19
CA CYS A 67 -4.66 -5.49 10.60
C CYS A 67 -6.19 -5.30 10.66
N LEU A 68 -6.96 -6.31 10.27
CA LEU A 68 -8.42 -6.25 10.27
C LEU A 68 -8.98 -6.04 11.69
N ALA A 69 -8.43 -6.74 12.69
CA ALA A 69 -8.79 -6.58 14.10
C ALA A 69 -8.49 -5.15 14.59
N GLN A 70 -7.31 -4.59 14.27
CA GLN A 70 -6.97 -3.22 14.60
C GLN A 70 -7.95 -2.22 13.97
N VAL A 71 -8.24 -2.37 12.68
CA VAL A 71 -9.12 -1.45 11.94
C VAL A 71 -10.55 -1.50 12.46
N ARG A 72 -11.05 -2.66 12.90
CA ARG A 72 -12.39 -2.81 13.49
C ARG A 72 -12.44 -2.44 14.97
N GLY A 73 -11.30 -2.45 15.66
CA GLY A 73 -11.21 -2.18 17.09
C GLY A 73 -11.46 -0.71 17.46
N ALA A 74 -11.51 -0.47 18.78
CA ALA A 74 -11.72 0.85 19.38
C ALA A 74 -10.65 1.87 18.91
N ASN A 75 -9.40 1.42 18.77
CA ASN A 75 -8.27 2.25 18.34
C ASN A 75 -8.09 2.30 16.81
N GLY A 76 -9.05 1.77 16.04
CA GLY A 76 -8.96 1.67 14.59
C GLY A 76 -9.32 2.94 13.83
N GLU A 77 -9.84 3.98 14.50
CA GLU A 77 -10.31 5.22 13.86
C GLU A 77 -9.25 5.85 12.96
N PRO A 78 -7.97 6.00 13.35
CA PRO A 78 -6.96 6.60 12.48
C PRO A 78 -6.78 5.83 11.17
N CYS A 79 -6.86 4.50 11.23
CA CYS A 79 -6.80 3.68 10.02
C CYS A 79 -8.07 3.84 9.17
N ARG A 80 -9.25 3.96 9.79
CA ARG A 80 -10.52 4.10 9.06
C ARG A 80 -10.69 5.46 8.39
N SER A 81 -10.26 6.55 9.03
CA SER A 81 -10.42 7.91 8.52
C SER A 81 -9.28 8.37 7.63
N SER A 82 -8.05 7.93 7.91
CA SER A 82 -6.85 8.43 7.25
C SER A 82 -6.17 7.41 6.32
N GLY A 83 -6.71 6.20 6.19
CA GLY A 83 -6.09 5.14 5.40
C GLY A 83 -5.05 4.33 6.17
N CYS A 84 -4.34 3.45 5.46
CA CYS A 84 -3.23 2.69 6.03
C CYS A 84 -2.11 3.64 6.50
N LEU A 85 -1.75 3.58 7.78
CA LEU A 85 -0.74 4.44 8.39
C LEU A 85 0.67 4.21 7.79
N ASP A 86 1.05 2.96 7.51
CA ASP A 86 2.33 2.66 6.87
C ASP A 86 2.45 3.28 5.48
N ARG A 87 1.38 3.19 4.65
CA ARG A 87 1.35 3.82 3.32
C ARG A 87 1.47 5.34 3.43
N ASN A 88 0.78 5.94 4.39
CA ASN A 88 0.82 7.39 4.61
C ASN A 88 2.15 7.88 5.18
N ALA A 89 2.91 7.03 5.87
CA ALA A 89 4.22 7.39 6.38
C ALA A 89 5.32 7.35 5.30
N CYS A 90 5.09 6.66 4.18
CA CYS A 90 6.07 6.62 3.10
C CYS A 90 6.28 8.03 2.49
N PRO A 91 7.53 8.51 2.38
CA PRO A 91 7.82 9.84 1.84
C PRO A 91 7.76 9.91 0.31
N TYR A 92 7.71 8.77 -0.39
CA TYR A 92 7.70 8.73 -1.85
C TYR A 92 6.29 8.69 -2.42
N GLY A 93 6.10 9.35 -3.56
CA GLY A 93 4.82 9.39 -4.26
C GLY A 93 3.73 10.21 -3.55
N THR A 94 4.11 11.09 -2.60
CA THR A 94 3.17 11.91 -1.81
C THR A 94 2.27 12.78 -2.67
N ALA A 95 2.76 13.30 -3.80
CA ALA A 95 1.97 14.05 -4.77
C ALA A 95 0.83 13.24 -5.43
N TYR A 96 0.91 11.90 -5.38
CA TYR A 96 -0.11 10.98 -5.91
C TYR A 96 -0.96 10.36 -4.81
N ARG A 97 -0.77 10.77 -3.56
CA ARG A 97 -1.54 10.29 -2.43
C ARG A 97 -3.02 10.48 -2.70
N TYR A 98 -3.79 9.41 -2.50
CA TYR A 98 -5.23 9.50 -2.65
C TYR A 98 -5.81 10.52 -1.66
N PRO A 99 -6.81 11.31 -2.06
CA PRO A 99 -7.52 12.17 -1.13
C PRO A 99 -8.04 11.39 0.09
N PRO A 100 -8.13 12.01 1.28
CA PRO A 100 -8.54 11.33 2.51
C PRO A 100 -9.83 10.52 2.36
N GLU A 101 -10.83 11.04 1.64
CA GLU A 101 -12.11 10.39 1.39
C GLU A 101 -11.98 9.07 0.61
N VAL A 102 -11.05 9.00 -0.34
CA VAL A 102 -10.78 7.77 -1.11
C VAL A 102 -10.04 6.75 -0.25
N GLN A 103 -9.14 7.21 0.63
CA GLN A 103 -8.45 6.34 1.57
C GLN A 103 -9.42 5.74 2.59
N ALA A 104 -10.32 6.56 3.15
CA ALA A 104 -11.37 6.11 4.04
C ALA A 104 -12.31 5.10 3.37
N PHE A 105 -12.73 5.37 2.13
CA PHE A 105 -13.54 4.45 1.33
C PHE A 105 -12.87 3.07 1.18
N HIS A 106 -11.58 3.03 0.88
CA HIS A 106 -10.85 1.77 0.76
C HIS A 106 -10.75 1.02 2.10
N MET A 107 -10.60 1.74 3.22
CA MET A 107 -10.52 1.12 4.54
C MET A 107 -11.88 0.63 5.04
N ALA A 108 -12.97 1.33 4.72
CA ALA A 108 -14.33 0.86 4.96
C ALA A 108 -14.59 -0.46 4.21
N SER A 109 -14.21 -0.49 2.93
CA SER A 109 -14.28 -1.70 2.10
C SER A 109 -13.44 -2.86 2.65
N PHE A 110 -12.19 -2.59 3.06
CA PHE A 110 -11.30 -3.59 3.67
C PHE A 110 -11.88 -4.15 4.97
N ALA A 111 -12.44 -3.29 5.81
CA ALA A 111 -13.00 -3.69 7.09
C ALA A 111 -14.40 -4.31 6.97
N ALA A 112 -15.02 -4.30 5.79
CA ALA A 112 -16.42 -4.63 5.57
C ALA A 112 -17.36 -3.91 6.55
N VAL A 113 -17.04 -2.64 6.87
CA VAL A 113 -17.92 -1.76 7.64
C VAL A 113 -18.64 -0.87 6.63
N ALA A 114 -19.98 -0.83 6.69
CA ALA A 114 -20.74 0.14 5.92
C ALA A 114 -20.30 1.55 6.34
N GLY A 115 -20.04 2.41 5.34
CA GLY A 115 -19.67 3.81 5.55
C GLY A 115 -20.78 4.61 6.20
#